data_AF-A0A2J0MTZ9-F1
#
_entry.id   AF-A0A2J0MTZ9-F1
#
_cell.length_a   1.000
_cell.length_b   1.000
_cell.length_c   1.000
_cell.angle_alpha   90.00
_cell.angle_beta   90.00
_cell.angle_gamma   90.00
#
_symmetry.space_group_name_H-M   'P 1'
#
loop_
_entity.id
_entity.type
_entity.pdbx_description
1 polymer ?
#
loop_
_entity_poly.entity_id
_entity_poly.type
_entity_poly.pdbx_seq_one_letter_code
_entity_poly.pdbx_strand_id
1 'polypeptide(L)'
;MSIPLSKFKNVIILLGILAVVLVVLGIVQSINQNKNKRNPATFFRIDNVDKIDRITVIGVNGLYENNLEKLDGYWVVTNKGDYRVNPDYIKDLLDIFGTMPRGELASRNPEKFEELQVDDLGVRIQAWEKDKQVIDAVIG
;
A
#
# COMPACT_ATOMS: atom_id res chain seq x y z
N MET A 1 24.77 20.69 -53.26
CA MET A 1 25.16 19.30 -53.00
C MET A 1 23.89 18.51 -52.71
N SER A 2 23.35 17.81 -53.69
CA SER A 2 22.07 17.09 -53.58
C SER A 2 22.25 15.82 -52.74
N ILE A 3 21.55 15.73 -51.62
CA ILE A 3 21.54 14.52 -50.79
C ILE A 3 20.85 13.41 -51.61
N PRO A 4 21.49 12.25 -51.81
CA PRO A 4 20.90 11.18 -52.60
C PRO A 4 19.61 10.67 -51.94
N LEU A 5 18.50 10.62 -52.70
CA LEU A 5 17.16 10.23 -52.23
C LEU A 5 17.14 8.87 -51.50
N SER A 6 18.09 7.97 -51.80
CA SER A 6 18.24 6.67 -51.12
C SER A 6 18.60 6.82 -49.64
N LYS A 7 19.37 7.85 -49.26
CA LYS A 7 19.70 8.15 -47.86
C LYS A 7 18.49 8.72 -47.12
N PHE A 8 17.64 9.50 -47.78
CA PHE A 8 16.39 10.01 -47.20
C PHE A 8 15.40 8.89 -46.86
N LYS A 9 15.24 7.90 -47.73
CA LYS A 9 14.39 6.72 -47.46
C LYS A 9 14.87 5.94 -46.23
N ASN A 10 16.19 5.75 -46.10
CA ASN A 10 16.77 5.07 -44.94
C ASN A 10 16.63 5.90 -43.65
N VAL A 11 16.75 7.22 -43.73
CA VAL A 11 16.55 8.13 -42.59
C VAL A 11 15.08 8.12 -42.14
N ILE A 12 14.12 8.11 -43.06
CA ILE A 12 12.69 8.03 -42.74
C ILE A 12 12.35 6.69 -42.09
N ILE A 13 12.89 5.57 -42.61
CA ILE A 13 12.71 4.25 -42.01
C ILE A 13 13.32 4.20 -40.61
N LEU A 14 14.52 4.75 -40.42
CA LEU A 14 15.18 4.82 -39.11
C LEU A 14 14.36 5.62 -38.10
N LEU A 15 13.83 6.78 -38.49
CA LEU A 15 12.97 7.61 -37.65
C LEU A 15 11.66 6.90 -37.28
N GLY A 16 11.07 6.15 -38.23
CA GLY A 16 9.90 5.32 -37.97
C GLY A 16 10.17 4.24 -36.91
N ILE A 17 11.29 3.53 -37.04
CA ILE A 17 11.71 2.51 -36.06
C ILE A 17 11.94 3.17 -34.68
N LEU A 18 12.64 4.30 -34.64
CA LEU A 18 12.92 5.01 -33.40
C LEU A 18 11.63 5.47 -32.69
N ALA A 19 10.65 5.99 -33.45
CA ALA A 19 9.36 6.39 -32.91
C ALA A 19 8.61 5.19 -32.30
N VAL A 20 8.60 4.04 -32.98
CA VAL A 20 7.97 2.82 -32.46
C VAL A 20 8.66 2.35 -31.17
N VAL A 21 9.99 2.36 -31.13
CA VAL A 21 10.76 1.99 -29.92
C VAL A 21 10.43 2.92 -28.75
N LEU A 22 10.36 4.23 -28.97
CA LEU A 22 10.01 5.20 -27.93
C LEU A 22 8.59 5.00 -27.39
N VAL A 23 7.63 4.70 -28.26
CA VAL A 23 6.24 4.41 -27.85
C VAL A 23 6.18 3.15 -26.99
N VAL A 24 6.87 2.07 -27.41
CA VAL A 24 6.92 0.81 -26.64
C VAL A 24 7.57 1.03 -25.28
N LEU A 25 8.70 1.76 -25.22
CA LEU A 25 9.35 2.09 -23.95
C LEU A 25 8.44 2.92 -23.03
N GLY A 26 7.72 3.90 -23.58
CA GLY A 26 6.74 4.69 -22.82
C GLY A 26 5.60 3.85 -22.23
N ILE A 27 5.08 2.88 -23.00
CA ILE A 27 4.04 1.96 -22.53
C ILE A 27 4.60 1.04 -21.42
N VAL A 28 5.77 0.45 -21.62
CA VAL A 28 6.41 -0.43 -20.62
C VAL A 28 6.71 0.34 -19.32
N GLN A 29 7.20 1.57 -19.43
CA GLN A 29 7.49 2.42 -18.27
C GLN A 29 6.20 2.83 -17.55
N SER A 30 5.13 3.18 -18.27
CA SER A 30 3.82 3.50 -17.70
C SER A 30 3.20 2.32 -16.94
N ILE A 31 3.27 1.11 -17.51
CA ILE A 31 2.79 -0.11 -16.86
C ILE A 31 3.60 -0.42 -15.60
N ASN A 32 4.92 -0.23 -15.64
CA ASN A 32 5.79 -0.51 -14.49
C ASN A 32 5.75 0.57 -13.41
N GLN A 33 5.44 1.83 -13.74
CA GLN A 33 5.28 2.90 -12.76
C GLN A 33 4.04 2.72 -11.86
N ASN A 34 2.99 2.02 -12.35
CA ASN A 34 1.83 1.70 -11.53
C ASN A 34 2.09 0.65 -10.44
N LYS A 35 3.18 -0.12 -10.53
CA LYS A 35 3.57 -1.07 -9.46
C LYS A 35 4.27 -0.39 -8.28
N ASN A 36 4.69 0.87 -8.45
CA ASN A 36 5.35 1.69 -7.44
C ASN A 36 4.50 2.92 -7.07
N LYS A 37 3.17 2.78 -7.01
CA LYS A 37 2.37 3.74 -6.22
C LYS A 37 2.74 3.56 -4.76
N ARG A 38 3.83 4.22 -4.36
CA ARG A 38 4.25 4.40 -2.98
C ARG A 38 3.05 4.92 -2.21
N ASN A 39 2.46 4.06 -1.40
CA ASN A 39 1.36 4.43 -0.55
C ASN A 39 1.85 5.53 0.40
N PRO A 40 1.18 6.70 0.49
CA PRO A 40 1.50 7.67 1.52
C PRO A 40 1.31 6.97 2.87
N ALA A 41 2.36 6.95 3.68
CA ALA A 41 2.22 6.62 5.09
C ALA A 41 1.44 7.79 5.70
N THR A 42 0.13 7.60 5.84
CA THR A 42 -0.72 8.54 6.55
C THR A 42 -0.67 8.15 8.01
N PHE A 43 0.32 8.70 8.70
CA PHE A 43 0.39 8.79 10.15
C PHE A 43 -0.94 9.35 10.66
N PHE A 44 -1.65 8.54 11.44
CA PHE A 44 -3.11 8.52 11.44
C PHE A 44 -3.75 9.84 11.83
N ARG A 45 -4.77 10.20 11.04
CA ARG A 45 -6.02 10.86 11.40
C ARG A 45 -6.88 10.61 10.18
N ILE A 46 -7.59 9.49 10.18
CA ILE A 46 -8.42 9.08 9.05
C ILE A 46 -9.75 9.77 9.20
N ASP A 47 -10.04 10.70 8.29
CA ASP A 47 -11.26 11.51 8.36
C ASP A 47 -12.54 10.68 8.16
N ASN A 48 -12.43 9.43 7.68
CA ASN A 48 -13.55 8.51 7.44
C ASN A 48 -13.22 7.07 7.86
N VAL A 49 -13.06 6.83 9.16
CA VAL A 49 -12.84 5.48 9.73
C VAL A 49 -13.96 4.49 9.40
N ASP A 50 -15.19 4.97 9.15
CA ASP A 50 -16.34 4.14 8.78
C ASP A 50 -16.18 3.41 7.42
N LYS A 51 -15.25 3.87 6.59
CA LYS A 51 -14.97 3.27 5.27
C LYS A 51 -13.97 2.11 5.34
N ILE A 52 -13.37 1.88 6.50
CA ILE A 52 -12.48 0.73 6.71
C ILE A 52 -13.35 -0.53 6.68
N ASP A 53 -13.00 -1.46 5.80
CA ASP A 53 -13.71 -2.72 5.59
C ASP A 53 -12.88 -3.96 5.93
N ARG A 54 -11.55 -3.81 5.98
CA ARG A 54 -10.62 -4.86 6.39
C ARG A 54 -9.55 -4.32 7.33
N ILE A 55 -9.22 -5.11 8.35
CA ILE A 55 -8.14 -4.84 9.31
C ILE A 55 -7.35 -6.15 9.48
N THR A 56 -6.03 -6.06 9.48
CA THR A 56 -5.13 -7.19 9.76
C THR A 56 -4.28 -6.81 10.94
N VAL A 57 -4.30 -7.67 11.95
CA VAL A 57 -3.48 -7.52 13.17
C VAL A 57 -2.49 -8.67 13.19
N ILE A 58 -1.21 -8.33 13.11
CA ILE A 58 -0.09 -9.26 13.17
C ILE A 58 0.62 -9.02 14.49
N GLY A 59 0.55 -9.99 15.38
CA GLY A 59 1.21 -9.96 16.69
C GLY A 59 2.72 -10.13 16.58
N VAL A 60 3.37 -9.97 17.74
CA VAL A 60 4.80 -10.20 18.02
C VAL A 60 5.35 -11.36 17.19
N ASN A 61 6.44 -11.11 16.45
CA ASN A 61 7.12 -12.08 15.60
C ASN A 61 6.25 -12.79 14.54
N GLY A 62 5.08 -12.23 14.19
CA GLY A 62 4.15 -12.87 13.26
C GLY A 62 3.49 -14.14 13.81
N LEU A 63 3.60 -14.41 15.12
CA LEU A 63 3.08 -15.63 15.75
C LEU A 63 1.55 -15.71 15.68
N TYR A 64 0.89 -14.55 15.60
CA TYR A 64 -0.55 -14.45 15.52
C TYR A 64 -0.93 -13.50 14.41
N GLU A 65 -1.73 -13.97 13.47
CA GLU A 65 -2.40 -13.14 12.47
C GLU A 65 -3.90 -13.23 12.72
N ASN A 66 -4.59 -12.10 12.74
CA ASN A 66 -6.04 -12.04 12.73
C ASN A 66 -6.47 -11.11 11.60
N ASN A 67 -7.28 -11.63 10.69
CA ASN A 67 -7.87 -10.88 9.59
C ASN A 67 -9.32 -10.59 9.94
N LEU A 68 -9.62 -9.31 10.10
CA LEU A 68 -10.94 -8.81 10.43
C LEU A 68 -11.57 -8.23 9.17
N GLU A 69 -12.80 -8.66 8.86
CA GLU A 69 -13.58 -8.12 7.76
C GLU A 69 -14.99 -7.77 8.21
N LYS A 70 -15.58 -6.77 7.56
CA LYS A 70 -16.95 -6.35 7.81
C LYS A 70 -17.92 -7.14 6.93
N LEU A 71 -18.59 -8.13 7.51
CA LEU A 71 -19.60 -8.96 6.85
C LEU A 71 -20.98 -8.71 7.47
N ASP A 72 -22.00 -8.48 6.64
CA ASP A 72 -23.40 -8.28 7.07
C ASP A 72 -23.58 -7.24 8.19
N GLY A 73 -22.75 -6.20 8.19
CA GLY A 73 -22.80 -5.11 9.18
C GLY A 73 -22.06 -5.40 10.50
N TYR A 74 -21.41 -6.56 10.63
CA TYR A 74 -20.61 -6.93 11.80
C TYR A 74 -19.16 -7.24 11.41
N TRP A 75 -18.25 -7.10 12.37
CA TRP A 75 -16.86 -7.49 12.18
C TRP A 75 -16.65 -8.94 12.57
N VAL A 76 -15.97 -9.68 11.71
CA VAL A 76 -15.64 -11.10 11.93
C VAL A 76 -14.16 -11.36 11.72
N VAL A 77 -13.61 -12.35 12.42
CA VAL A 77 -12.24 -12.85 12.21
C VAL A 77 -12.28 -13.95 11.15
N THR A 78 -11.95 -13.62 9.91
CA THR A 78 -12.13 -14.51 8.76
C THR A 78 -11.15 -15.67 8.76
N ASN A 79 -9.90 -15.42 9.15
CA ASN A 79 -8.86 -16.45 9.15
C ASN A 79 -8.96 -17.47 10.31
N LYS A 80 -9.95 -17.33 11.19
CA LYS A 80 -10.20 -18.27 12.29
C LYS A 80 -11.59 -18.92 12.25
N GLY A 81 -12.35 -18.78 11.18
CA GLY A 81 -13.68 -19.38 11.04
C GLY A 81 -14.82 -18.41 11.31
N ASP A 82 -14.67 -17.17 10.85
CA ASP A 82 -15.70 -16.13 10.84
C ASP A 82 -16.30 -15.81 12.22
N TYR A 83 -15.47 -15.83 13.26
CA TYR A 83 -15.92 -15.48 14.62
C TYR A 83 -16.25 -14.00 14.71
N ARG A 84 -17.47 -13.71 15.17
CA ARG A 84 -17.90 -12.33 15.41
C ARG A 84 -17.06 -11.68 16.50
N VAL A 85 -16.56 -10.48 16.20
CA VAL A 85 -15.76 -9.67 17.12
C VAL A 85 -16.68 -8.87 18.03
N ASN A 86 -16.25 -8.65 19.26
CA ASN A 86 -16.94 -7.74 20.17
C ASN A 86 -16.97 -6.33 19.54
N PRO A 87 -18.15 -5.74 19.29
CA PRO A 87 -18.27 -4.42 18.67
C PRO A 87 -17.58 -3.32 19.47
N ASP A 88 -17.47 -3.44 20.80
CA ASP A 88 -16.82 -2.43 21.64
C ASP A 88 -15.31 -2.35 21.34
N TYR A 89 -14.63 -3.49 21.17
CA TYR A 89 -13.21 -3.52 20.84
C TYR A 89 -12.91 -2.96 19.44
N ILE A 90 -13.82 -3.19 18.49
CA ILE A 90 -13.69 -2.58 17.17
C ILE A 90 -13.89 -1.07 17.24
N LYS A 91 -14.87 -0.62 18.02
CA LYS A 91 -15.14 0.80 18.20
C LYS A 91 -13.92 1.50 18.78
N ASP A 92 -13.31 0.94 19.82
CA ASP A 92 -12.09 1.47 20.44
C ASP A 92 -10.92 1.51 19.43
N LEU A 93 -10.75 0.46 18.62
CA LEU A 93 -9.72 0.42 17.58
C LEU A 93 -9.93 1.49 16.50
N LEU A 94 -11.16 1.65 16.02
CA LEU A 94 -11.50 2.68 15.03
C LEU A 94 -11.37 4.08 15.64
N ASP A 95 -11.71 4.28 16.91
CA ASP A 95 -11.52 5.55 17.59
C ASP A 95 -10.03 5.91 17.68
N ILE A 96 -9.16 4.93 17.98
CA ILE A 96 -7.70 5.13 17.94
C ILE A 96 -7.26 5.58 16.54
N PHE A 97 -7.75 4.96 15.46
CA PHE A 97 -7.41 5.38 14.09
C PHE A 97 -7.90 6.80 13.74
N GLY A 98 -9.01 7.22 14.32
CA GLY A 98 -9.58 8.56 14.13
C GLY A 98 -8.94 9.65 14.99
N THR A 99 -8.48 9.30 16.19
CA THR A 99 -8.03 10.25 17.23
C THR A 99 -6.52 10.29 17.41
N MET A 100 -5.80 9.24 17.01
CA MET A 100 -4.34 9.22 17.08
C MET A 100 -3.79 10.46 16.36
N PRO A 101 -2.88 11.22 16.98
CA PRO A 101 -2.30 12.39 16.34
C PRO A 101 -1.46 11.95 15.14
N ARG A 102 -1.40 12.80 14.11
CA ARG A 102 -0.49 12.60 12.99
C ARG A 102 0.94 12.68 13.51
N GLY A 103 1.55 11.52 13.77
CA GLY A 103 2.97 11.42 14.12
C GLY A 103 3.87 11.69 12.92
N GLU A 104 5.15 11.91 13.18
CA GLU A 104 6.17 11.92 12.14
C GLU A 104 6.59 10.48 11.81
N LEU A 105 6.83 10.21 10.52
CA LEU A 105 7.38 8.94 10.06
C LEU A 105 8.80 8.76 10.58
N ALA A 106 8.98 7.89 11.57
CA ALA A 106 10.30 7.54 12.09
C ALA A 106 11.16 6.84 11.02
N SER A 107 10.64 5.77 10.40
CA SER A 107 11.30 5.09 9.27
C SER A 107 10.33 4.13 8.57
N ARG A 108 10.52 3.90 7.27
CA ARG A 108 9.90 2.77 6.53
C ARG A 108 10.90 1.65 6.23
N ASN A 109 12.18 1.84 6.54
CA ASN A 109 13.19 0.81 6.33
C ASN A 109 13.09 -0.21 7.47
N PRO A 110 12.77 -1.49 7.18
CA PRO A 110 12.72 -2.54 8.20
C PRO A 110 14.03 -2.69 8.98
N GLU A 111 15.18 -2.42 8.36
CA GLU A 111 16.49 -2.47 9.02
C GLU A 111 16.63 -1.44 10.15
N LYS A 112 15.81 -0.38 10.14
CA LYS A 112 15.79 0.63 11.20
C LYS A 112 14.80 0.31 12.31
N PHE A 113 14.03 -0.79 12.21
CA PHE A 113 13.04 -1.13 13.23
C PHE A 113 13.72 -1.61 14.52
N GLU A 114 14.85 -2.31 14.41
CA GLU A 114 15.71 -2.66 15.55
C GLU A 114 16.26 -1.40 16.24
N GLU A 115 16.79 -0.44 15.47
CA GLU A 115 17.27 0.85 15.99
C GLU A 115 16.17 1.66 16.68
N LEU A 116 14.93 1.54 16.21
CA LEU A 116 13.75 2.22 16.75
C LEU A 116 13.00 1.40 17.81
N GLN A 117 13.51 0.22 18.19
CA GLN A 117 12.93 -0.68 19.19
C GLN A 117 11.49 -1.14 18.84
N VAL A 118 11.18 -1.32 17.56
CA VAL A 118 9.88 -1.77 17.04
C VAL A 118 9.98 -3.06 16.21
N ASP A 119 11.05 -3.83 16.39
CA ASP A 119 11.39 -5.01 15.57
C ASP A 119 10.48 -6.22 15.80
N ASP A 120 10.64 -6.90 16.93
CA ASP A 120 10.15 -8.24 17.20
C ASP A 120 9.01 -8.22 18.22
N LEU A 121 9.03 -7.21 19.11
CA LEU A 121 8.01 -6.98 20.14
C LEU A 121 6.81 -6.16 19.64
N GLY A 122 6.90 -5.61 18.42
CA GLY A 122 5.86 -4.76 17.86
C GLY A 122 4.64 -5.54 17.38
N VAL A 123 3.45 -4.98 17.61
CA VAL A 123 2.22 -5.40 16.93
C VAL A 123 2.07 -4.58 15.65
N ARG A 124 2.01 -5.26 14.51
CA ARG A 124 1.74 -4.61 13.23
C ARG A 124 0.23 -4.58 12.98
N ILE A 125 -0.29 -3.39 12.72
CA ILE A 125 -1.69 -3.17 12.40
C ILE A 125 -1.78 -2.58 11.00
N GLN A 126 -2.62 -3.20 10.18
CA GLN A 126 -2.89 -2.77 8.82
C GLN A 126 -4.40 -2.64 8.64
N ALA A 127 -4.83 -1.63 7.88
CA ALA A 127 -6.23 -1.42 7.58
C ALA A 127 -6.40 -0.92 6.15
N TRP A 128 -7.52 -1.32 5.56
CA TRP A 128 -7.85 -1.04 4.17
C TRP A 128 -9.24 -0.42 4.04
N GLU A 129 -9.35 0.46 3.05
CA GLU A 129 -10.62 0.85 2.45
C GLU A 129 -10.64 0.18 1.06
N LYS A 130 -11.41 -0.90 0.94
CA LYS A 130 -11.44 -1.78 -0.23
C LYS A 130 -10.04 -2.34 -0.53
N ASP A 131 -9.48 -1.98 -1.67
CA ASP A 131 -8.13 -2.41 -2.08
C ASP A 131 -7.03 -1.42 -1.70
N LYS A 132 -7.39 -0.28 -1.10
CA LYS A 132 -6.43 0.76 -0.73
C LYS A 132 -6.06 0.61 0.75
N GLN A 133 -4.80 0.24 1.02
CA GLN A 133 -4.28 0.27 2.38
C GLN A 133 -4.24 1.72 2.87
N VAL A 134 -4.92 2.01 3.97
CA VAL A 134 -4.94 3.34 4.59
C VAL A 134 -4.08 3.38 5.85
N ILE A 135 -3.81 2.21 6.47
CA ILE A 135 -2.99 2.03 7.66
C ILE A 135 -1.90 0.97 7.43
N ASP A 136 -0.65 1.30 7.76
CA ASP A 136 0.43 0.34 8.03
C ASP A 136 1.24 0.88 9.22
N ALA A 137 1.03 0.31 10.40
CA ALA A 137 1.64 0.76 11.64
C ALA A 137 2.31 -0.42 12.34
N VAL A 138 3.44 -0.16 12.99
CA VAL A 138 4.05 -1.08 13.96
C VAL A 138 4.08 -0.36 15.30
N ILE A 139 3.46 -0.96 16.31
CA ILE A 139 3.32 -0.40 17.65
C ILE A 139 4.11 -1.30 18.60
N GLY A 140 5.20 -0.77 19.16
CA GLY A 140 6.01 -1.41 20.21
C GLY A 140 5.71 -0.87 21.59
#